data_AF-A0AAD7J751-F1
#
_entry.id   AF-A0AAD7J751-F1
#
_cell.length_a   1.000
_cell.length_b   1.000
_cell.length_c   1.000
_cell.angle_alpha   90.00
_cell.angle_beta   90.00
_cell.angle_gamma   90.00
#
_symmetry.space_group_name_H-M   'P 1'
#
loop_
_entity.id
_entity.type
_entity.pdbx_description
1 polymer ?
#
loop_
_entity_poly.entity_id
_entity_poly.type
_entity_poly.pdbx_seq_one_letter_code
_entity_poly.pdbx_strand_id
1 'polypeptide(L)'
;MPCCDLLAWILIVKLAPTYYRKLERLLTDTGRFRELPSWRKDFKQIWRRHEKTPITLPVNPAYKTDTKKGLCTCLSMPTSRFLLCKHYVQGVEPVPPVFFLEVQRHRTPPFWRHPTLRPLGENPAPDACPHDDAGGTDDMVVDTPPGSDDNDDDLVDTPPGEDDRKTFIESMDEDIDLIMEFARGLKFQKQFRDQRMFQTLEREGAGFLRLGRACLGKEKRLKSTRGGVPSTWEAGSAMYYRARPAASHKRRAAFSARYFALKRV
;
A
#
# COMPACT_ATOMS: atom_id res chain seq x y z
N MET A 1 23.32 11.01 41.11
CA MET A 1 23.55 11.44 39.72
C MET A 1 23.57 10.20 38.85
N PRO A 2 22.79 10.10 37.76
CA PRO A 2 22.95 8.98 36.84
C PRO A 2 24.36 9.04 36.24
N CYS A 3 25.10 7.93 36.27
CA CYS A 3 26.47 7.88 35.78
C CYS A 3 26.47 8.16 34.28
N CYS A 4 27.15 9.22 33.85
CA CYS A 4 27.25 9.63 32.45
C CYS A 4 27.65 8.48 31.51
N ASP A 5 28.43 7.52 32.01
CA ASP A 5 28.86 6.33 31.28
C ASP A 5 27.71 5.41 30.86
N LEU A 6 26.69 5.24 31.71
CA LEU A 6 25.52 4.43 31.37
C LEU A 6 24.70 5.11 30.26
N LEU A 7 24.55 6.43 30.33
CA LEU A 7 23.90 7.21 29.28
C LEU A 7 24.67 7.12 27.97
N ALA A 8 26.00 7.31 28.00
CA ALA A 8 26.87 7.19 26.84
C ALA A 8 26.78 5.79 26.22
N TRP A 9 26.79 4.74 27.05
CA TRP A 9 26.61 3.36 26.59
C TRP A 9 25.26 3.14 25.92
N ILE A 10 24.15 3.62 26.51
CA ILE A 10 22.82 3.51 25.89
C ILE A 10 22.78 4.25 24.54
N LEU A 11 23.33 5.47 24.47
CA LEU A 11 23.36 6.26 23.25
C LEU A 11 24.17 5.56 22.15
N ILE A 12 25.35 5.04 22.47
CA ILE A 12 26.25 4.41 21.48
C ILE A 12 25.77 3.01 21.08
N VAL A 13 25.30 2.20 22.03
CA VAL A 13 25.02 0.78 21.78
C VAL A 13 23.56 0.55 21.35
N LYS A 14 22.61 1.34 21.86
CA LYS A 14 21.18 1.14 21.58
C LYS A 14 20.63 2.17 20.60
N LEU A 15 20.89 3.46 20.84
CA LEU A 15 20.25 4.52 20.06
C LEU A 15 20.93 4.72 18.70
N ALA A 16 22.24 4.93 18.67
CA ALA A 16 22.98 5.28 17.46
C ALA A 16 22.85 4.23 16.35
N PRO A 17 22.97 2.91 16.59
CA PRO A 17 22.83 1.91 15.52
C PRO A 17 21.41 1.87 14.96
N THR A 18 20.40 2.05 15.83
CA THR A 18 18.99 2.10 15.42
C THR A 18 18.71 3.36 14.60
N TYR A 19 19.28 4.48 15.01
CA TYR A 19 19.17 5.76 14.30
C TYR A 19 19.84 5.69 12.93
N TYR A 20 21.09 5.20 12.84
CA TYR A 20 21.81 5.08 11.58
C TYR A 20 21.10 4.15 10.60
N ARG A 21 20.60 2.99 11.05
CA ARG A 21 19.79 2.10 10.19
C ARG A 21 18.53 2.79 9.65
N LYS A 22 17.87 3.58 10.49
CA LYS A 22 16.67 4.33 10.08
C LYS A 22 17.01 5.45 9.10
N LEU A 23 18.13 6.14 9.32
CA LEU A 23 18.63 7.18 8.42
C LEU A 23 19.05 6.59 7.08
N GLU A 24 19.80 5.49 7.09
CA GLU A 24 20.21 4.75 5.90
C GLU A 24 19.00 4.36 5.07
N ARG A 25 17.96 3.76 5.69
CA ARG A 25 16.69 3.44 5.01
C ARG A 25 15.93 4.64 4.46
N LEU A 26 16.04 5.80 5.08
CA LEU A 26 15.43 7.05 4.58
C LEU A 26 16.22 7.64 3.40
N LEU A 27 17.53 7.38 3.33
CA LEU A 27 18.42 7.91 2.30
C LEU A 27 18.59 6.97 1.11
N THR A 28 18.55 5.65 1.31
CA THR A 28 18.53 4.66 0.22
C THR A 28 17.13 4.56 -0.34
N ASP A 29 16.98 4.77 -1.65
CA ASP A 29 15.72 4.70 -2.39
C ASP A 29 15.27 3.23 -2.58
N THR A 30 15.20 2.48 -1.48
CA THR A 30 14.66 1.13 -1.43
C THR A 30 13.14 1.21 -1.49
N GLY A 31 12.60 1.37 -2.69
CA GLY A 31 11.18 1.21 -3.01
C GLY A 31 10.26 2.03 -2.11
N ARG A 32 9.90 3.22 -2.59
CA ARG A 32 8.95 4.16 -2.00
C ARG A 32 7.93 3.45 -1.10
N PHE A 33 7.89 3.84 0.18
CA PHE A 33 6.83 3.55 1.15
C PHE A 33 6.91 2.30 2.06
N ARG A 34 8.02 1.55 2.14
CA ARG A 34 8.10 0.43 3.11
C ARG A 34 8.08 0.85 4.59
N GLU A 35 8.60 2.02 4.95
CA GLU A 35 8.58 2.55 6.33
C GLU A 35 8.09 4.00 6.37
N LEU A 36 6.77 4.17 6.22
CA LEU A 36 6.12 5.47 6.36
C LEU A 36 6.28 6.03 7.79
N PRO A 37 6.39 7.36 7.95
CA PRO A 37 6.33 7.99 9.26
C PRO A 37 5.06 7.60 10.02
N SER A 38 5.22 7.20 11.29
CA SER A 38 4.10 6.73 12.14
C SER A 38 2.95 7.74 12.27
N TRP A 39 3.25 9.04 12.12
CA TRP A 39 2.24 10.10 12.20
C TRP A 39 1.23 10.09 11.04
N ARG A 40 1.53 9.43 9.90
CA ARG A 40 0.66 9.45 8.71
C ARG A 40 -0.69 8.80 8.95
N LYS A 41 -0.73 7.70 9.74
CA LYS A 41 -1.98 7.01 10.09
C LYS A 41 -2.92 7.94 10.85
N ASP A 42 -2.42 8.55 11.93
CA ASP A 42 -3.17 9.48 12.76
C ASP A 42 -3.61 10.72 11.95
N PHE A 43 -2.73 11.22 11.07
CA PHE A 43 -3.03 12.35 10.18
C PHE A 43 -4.18 12.03 9.23
N LYS A 44 -4.13 10.90 8.52
CA LYS A 44 -5.22 10.44 7.64
C LYS A 44 -6.53 10.32 8.40
N GLN A 45 -6.50 9.75 9.60
CA GLN A 45 -7.70 9.60 10.43
C GLN A 45 -8.31 10.96 10.82
N ILE A 46 -7.49 11.90 11.27
CA ILE A 46 -7.97 13.24 11.66
C ILE A 46 -8.48 14.02 10.44
N TRP A 47 -7.80 13.92 9.29
CA TRP A 47 -8.24 14.52 8.04
C TRP A 47 -9.63 14.03 7.64
N ARG A 48 -9.81 12.71 7.52
CA ARG A 48 -11.09 12.09 7.15
C ARG A 48 -12.21 12.42 8.14
N ARG A 49 -11.89 12.53 9.44
CA ARG A 49 -12.86 13.00 10.44
C ARG A 49 -13.32 14.42 10.14
N HIS A 50 -12.38 15.35 9.89
CA HIS A 50 -12.70 16.74 9.61
C HIS A 50 -13.43 16.95 8.29
N GLU A 51 -13.12 16.16 7.26
CA GLU A 51 -13.83 16.12 5.99
C GLU A 51 -15.33 15.81 6.19
N LYS A 52 -15.65 14.84 7.05
CA LYS A 52 -17.03 14.43 7.35
C LYS A 52 -17.75 15.27 8.40
N THR A 53 -17.03 16.09 9.18
CA THR A 53 -17.62 16.81 10.32
C THR A 53 -18.40 18.03 9.83
N PRO A 54 -19.72 18.14 10.04
CA PRO A 54 -20.48 19.28 9.55
C PRO A 54 -19.99 20.60 10.20
N ILE A 55 -19.92 21.65 9.39
CA ILE A 55 -19.75 23.02 9.89
C ILE A 55 -21.13 23.55 10.31
N THR A 56 -21.20 24.08 11.52
CA THR A 56 -22.40 24.76 12.01
C THR A 56 -22.59 26.04 11.20
N LEU A 57 -23.71 26.16 10.49
CA LEU A 57 -24.07 27.35 9.74
C LEU A 57 -25.02 28.23 10.58
N PRO A 58 -24.86 29.57 10.56
CA PRO A 58 -23.80 30.32 9.90
C PRO A 58 -22.44 30.11 10.58
N VAL A 59 -21.36 30.09 9.79
CA VAL A 59 -20.00 30.02 10.33
C VAL A 59 -19.78 31.24 11.22
N ASN A 60 -19.31 31.02 12.45
CA ASN A 60 -19.01 32.12 13.36
C ASN A 60 -18.02 33.09 12.67
N PRO A 61 -18.35 34.39 12.53
CA PRO A 61 -17.52 35.35 11.80
C PRO A 61 -16.13 35.54 12.39
N ALA A 62 -15.89 35.12 13.64
CA ALA A 62 -14.58 35.09 14.26
C ALA A 62 -13.65 34.03 13.63
N TYR A 63 -14.20 33.01 12.97
CA TYR A 63 -13.45 31.94 12.31
C TYR A 63 -13.15 32.33 10.86
N LYS A 64 -11.94 32.83 10.63
CA LYS A 64 -11.39 33.13 9.31
C LYS A 64 -10.45 32.00 8.91
N THR A 65 -10.71 31.39 7.76
CA THR A 65 -9.87 30.33 7.19
C THR A 65 -9.10 30.89 6.00
N ASP A 66 -7.78 30.77 6.04
CA ASP A 66 -6.87 31.07 4.94
C ASP A 66 -6.35 29.73 4.38
N THR A 67 -6.97 29.27 3.31
CA THR A 67 -6.66 27.99 2.66
C THR A 67 -5.28 27.99 2.01
N LYS A 68 -4.80 29.14 1.53
CA LYS A 68 -3.48 29.31 0.89
C LYS A 68 -2.35 29.17 1.91
N LYS A 69 -2.51 29.78 3.09
CA LYS A 69 -1.54 29.63 4.19
C LYS A 69 -1.75 28.37 5.01
N GLY A 70 -2.88 27.67 4.83
CA GLY A 70 -3.23 26.51 5.64
C GLY A 70 -3.53 26.85 7.09
N LEU A 71 -4.16 28.00 7.32
CA LEU A 71 -4.43 28.55 8.65
C LEU A 71 -5.93 28.76 8.86
N CYS A 72 -6.38 28.63 10.11
CA CYS A 72 -7.73 28.98 10.52
C CYS A 72 -7.67 29.58 11.93
N THR A 73 -8.44 30.63 12.19
CA THR A 73 -8.50 31.28 13.51
C THR A 73 -9.41 30.57 14.51
N CYS A 74 -10.02 29.44 14.14
CA CYS A 74 -10.86 28.68 15.06
C CYS A 74 -10.02 28.02 16.18
N LEU A 75 -10.64 27.81 17.35
CA LEU A 75 -9.98 27.25 18.53
C LEU A 75 -9.45 25.82 18.32
N SER A 76 -10.06 25.06 17.39
CA SER A 76 -9.61 23.71 17.06
C SER A 76 -8.25 23.66 16.33
N MET A 77 -7.85 24.76 15.67
CA MET A 77 -6.62 24.80 14.88
C MET A 77 -5.35 24.70 15.75
N PRO A 78 -5.14 25.57 16.76
CA PRO A 78 -3.95 25.49 17.62
C PRO A 78 -3.97 24.29 18.57
N THR A 79 -5.15 23.72 18.88
CA THR A 79 -5.26 22.53 19.73
C THR A 79 -5.01 21.23 18.97
N SER A 80 -5.11 21.26 17.64
CA SER A 80 -4.84 20.10 16.78
C SER A 80 -3.35 19.81 16.67
N ARG A 81 -2.94 18.58 16.98
CA ARG A 81 -1.55 18.07 16.79
C ARG A 81 -1.03 18.29 15.36
N PHE A 82 -1.93 18.26 14.39
CA PHE A 82 -1.62 18.39 12.97
C PHE A 82 -1.91 19.78 12.40
N LEU A 83 -2.34 20.74 13.24
CA LEU A 83 -2.73 22.08 12.76
C LEU A 83 -3.76 21.96 11.64
N LEU A 84 -4.78 21.13 11.88
CA LEU A 84 -5.93 20.92 11.01
C LEU A 84 -7.19 21.25 11.79
N CYS A 85 -8.18 21.78 11.09
CA CYS A 85 -9.55 21.92 11.58
C CYS A 85 -10.54 21.60 10.46
N LYS A 86 -11.82 21.39 10.81
CA LYS A 86 -12.88 21.15 9.83
C LYS A 86 -13.02 22.27 8.80
N HIS A 87 -12.87 23.53 9.22
CA HIS A 87 -12.97 24.68 8.32
C HIS A 87 -11.87 24.72 7.26
N TYR A 88 -10.65 24.30 7.61
CA TYR A 88 -9.54 24.23 6.65
C TYR A 88 -9.72 23.05 5.71
N VAL A 89 -9.98 21.85 6.25
CA VAL A 89 -10.10 20.62 5.45
C VAL A 89 -11.28 20.68 4.47
N GLN A 90 -12.40 21.30 4.84
CA GLN A 90 -13.54 21.49 3.95
C GLN A 90 -13.41 22.72 3.05
N GLY A 91 -12.41 23.58 3.29
CA GLY A 91 -12.08 24.72 2.43
C GLY A 91 -11.10 24.37 1.31
N VAL A 92 -10.63 23.13 1.23
CA VAL A 92 -9.78 22.62 0.16
C VAL A 92 -10.51 21.54 -0.63
N GLU A 93 -10.09 21.33 -1.88
CA GLU A 93 -10.60 20.27 -2.73
C GLU A 93 -10.38 18.88 -2.11
N PRO A 94 -11.27 17.91 -2.39
CA PRO A 94 -11.08 16.53 -1.99
C PRO A 94 -9.73 15.99 -2.47
N VAL A 95 -8.99 15.36 -1.55
CA VAL A 95 -7.65 14.85 -1.83
C VAL A 95 -7.67 13.37 -2.23
N PRO A 96 -6.92 12.95 -3.27
CA PRO A 96 -6.84 11.55 -3.69
C PRO A 96 -6.10 10.70 -2.64
N PRO A 97 -6.27 9.37 -2.61
CA PRO A 97 -5.59 8.48 -1.66
C PRO A 97 -4.06 8.64 -1.61
N VAL A 98 -3.44 8.85 -2.77
CA VAL A 98 -1.99 9.06 -2.95
C VAL A 98 -1.47 10.25 -2.12
N PHE A 99 -2.30 11.27 -1.90
CA PHE A 99 -1.98 12.42 -1.06
C PHE A 99 -1.43 12.00 0.31
N PHE A 100 -2.03 11.00 0.96
CA PHE A 100 -1.63 10.61 2.31
C PHE A 100 -0.26 9.92 2.35
N LEU A 101 0.19 9.39 1.22
CA LEU A 101 1.51 8.77 1.06
C LEU A 101 2.59 9.83 0.81
N GLU A 102 2.27 10.86 0.04
CA GLU A 102 3.23 11.82 -0.49
C GLU A 102 3.27 13.15 0.27
N VAL A 103 2.22 13.50 1.02
CA VAL A 103 2.12 14.80 1.70
C VAL A 103 3.34 15.06 2.59
N GLN A 104 3.86 16.29 2.50
CA GLN A 104 5.03 16.76 3.25
C GLN A 104 4.61 17.69 4.38
N ARG A 105 5.26 17.53 5.54
CA ARG A 105 5.05 18.37 6.73
C ARG A 105 6.17 19.40 6.86
N HIS A 106 5.82 20.68 6.91
CA HIS A 106 6.73 21.80 7.12
C HIS A 106 6.58 22.39 8.53
N ARG A 107 7.59 23.14 8.98
CA ARG A 107 7.59 23.85 10.27
C ARG A 107 7.02 25.27 10.16
N THR A 108 6.83 25.77 8.94
CA THR A 108 6.28 27.09 8.64
C THR A 108 5.05 26.95 7.74
N PRO A 109 4.07 27.86 7.82
CA PRO A 109 2.93 27.89 6.90
C PRO A 109 3.36 27.96 5.41
N PRO A 110 2.65 27.28 4.49
CA PRO A 110 1.68 26.22 4.75
C PRO A 110 2.36 24.97 5.33
N PHE A 111 1.84 24.48 6.46
CA PHE A 111 2.40 23.35 7.22
C PHE A 111 2.29 22.02 6.47
N TRP A 112 1.35 21.92 5.54
CA TRP A 112 1.15 20.76 4.68
C TRP A 112 1.28 21.20 3.24
N ARG A 113 2.12 20.49 2.46
CA ARG A 113 2.33 20.77 1.04
C ARG A 113 2.15 19.52 0.23
N HIS A 114 1.35 19.65 -0.83
CA HIS A 114 1.14 18.64 -1.84
C HIS A 114 0.51 19.30 -3.09
N PRO A 115 0.84 18.88 -4.32
CA PRO A 115 0.27 19.46 -5.54
C PRO A 115 -1.25 19.39 -5.66
N THR A 116 -1.86 18.41 -4.96
CA THR A 116 -3.33 18.21 -4.95
C THR A 116 -4.03 18.99 -3.85
N LEU A 117 -3.32 19.71 -2.98
CA LEU A 117 -3.95 20.57 -1.97
C LEU A 117 -4.29 21.91 -2.61
N ARG A 118 -5.52 22.05 -3.09
CA ARG A 118 -6.03 23.26 -3.75
C ARG A 118 -7.18 23.87 -2.96
N PRO A 119 -7.25 25.20 -2.82
CA PRO A 119 -8.43 25.87 -2.26
C PRO A 119 -9.70 25.59 -3.06
N LEU A 120 -10.84 25.43 -2.37
CA LEU A 120 -12.14 25.33 -3.02
C LEU A 120 -12.46 26.65 -3.75
N GLY A 121 -12.68 26.60 -5.07
CA GLY A 121 -13.08 27.76 -5.87
C GLY A 121 -11.94 28.51 -6.59
N GLU A 122 -10.72 27.97 -6.65
CA GLU A 122 -9.70 28.44 -7.61
C GLU A 122 -9.97 27.80 -8.98
N ASN A 123 -10.73 28.50 -9.84
CA ASN A 123 -10.85 28.13 -11.25
C ASN A 123 -9.44 28.08 -11.87
N PRO A 124 -9.03 26.99 -12.55
CA PRO A 124 -7.94 27.09 -13.51
C PRO A 124 -8.35 28.11 -14.59
N ALA A 125 -7.38 28.89 -15.07
CA ALA A 125 -7.57 29.84 -16.15
C ALA A 125 -8.30 29.19 -17.36
N PRO A 126 -9.14 29.95 -18.10
CA PRO A 126 -10.12 29.37 -18.99
C PRO A 126 -9.49 28.97 -20.32
N ASP A 127 -9.54 27.69 -20.64
CA ASP A 127 -9.57 27.21 -22.02
C ASP A 127 -10.77 26.26 -22.16
N ALA A 128 -11.76 26.68 -22.96
CA ALA A 128 -12.72 25.89 -23.76
C ALA A 128 -13.49 24.71 -23.07
N CYS A 129 -14.83 24.59 -23.04
CA CYS A 129 -15.97 25.14 -23.77
C CYS A 129 -17.26 24.98 -22.90
N PRO A 130 -18.36 25.70 -23.19
CA PRO A 130 -19.59 25.66 -22.39
C PRO A 130 -20.52 24.51 -22.81
N HIS A 131 -21.11 23.84 -21.83
CA HIS A 131 -22.38 23.14 -22.02
C HIS A 131 -23.36 23.54 -20.92
N ASP A 132 -24.52 23.96 -21.38
CA ASP A 132 -25.60 24.57 -20.65
C ASP A 132 -26.42 23.58 -19.80
N ASP A 133 -26.99 24.17 -18.74
CA ASP A 133 -28.37 24.05 -18.28
C ASP A 133 -28.85 23.06 -17.20
N ALA A 134 -29.75 23.65 -16.38
CA ALA A 134 -30.72 23.13 -15.41
C ALA A 134 -30.16 22.47 -14.12
N GLY A 135 -30.46 22.90 -12.89
CA GLY A 135 -31.66 23.57 -12.37
C GLY A 135 -32.48 22.58 -11.53
N GLY A 136 -32.65 22.82 -10.22
CA GLY A 136 -33.70 22.18 -9.41
C GLY A 136 -33.26 21.46 -8.14
N THR A 137 -33.69 22.02 -7.02
CA THR A 137 -33.72 21.52 -5.63
C THR A 137 -34.58 20.27 -5.45
N ASP A 138 -34.26 19.38 -4.49
CA ASP A 138 -35.15 19.06 -3.35
C ASP A 138 -34.48 18.11 -2.32
N ASP A 139 -34.83 18.30 -1.05
CA ASP A 139 -34.49 17.50 0.13
C ASP A 139 -35.03 16.07 0.04
N MET A 140 -34.29 15.06 0.53
CA MET A 140 -34.88 13.94 1.29
C MET A 140 -33.87 13.30 2.25
N VAL A 141 -34.29 13.29 3.53
CA VAL A 141 -33.65 12.66 4.69
C VAL A 141 -33.88 11.15 4.65
N VAL A 142 -32.82 10.34 4.80
CA VAL A 142 -32.93 8.94 5.23
C VAL A 142 -31.86 8.66 6.28
N ASP A 143 -32.34 8.33 7.47
CA ASP A 143 -31.59 7.97 8.67
C ASP A 143 -31.56 6.43 8.79
N THR A 144 -30.38 5.78 8.83
CA THR A 144 -30.21 4.39 9.33
C THR A 144 -28.71 4.14 9.72
N PRO A 145 -28.40 3.38 10.80
CA PRO A 145 -27.13 3.43 11.56
C PRO A 145 -25.94 2.59 11.01
N PRO A 146 -24.75 2.67 11.64
CA PRO A 146 -23.46 2.43 11.00
C PRO A 146 -22.95 0.98 11.11
N GLY A 147 -22.32 0.49 10.03
CA GLY A 147 -21.54 -0.73 10.08
C GLY A 147 -21.10 -1.22 8.69
N SER A 148 -19.94 -0.77 8.22
CA SER A 148 -19.09 -1.60 7.36
C SER A 148 -17.63 -1.16 7.48
N ASP A 149 -16.80 -2.11 7.89
CA ASP A 149 -15.37 -2.14 7.66
C ASP A 149 -15.13 -2.34 6.16
N ASP A 150 -14.84 -1.26 5.42
CA ASP A 150 -14.37 -1.37 4.05
C ASP A 150 -12.85 -1.13 4.00
N ASN A 151 -12.14 -2.26 3.96
CA ASN A 151 -10.80 -2.39 3.41
C ASN A 151 -10.88 -2.14 1.90
N ASP A 152 -10.68 -0.90 1.48
CA ASP A 152 -10.36 -0.60 0.09
C ASP A 152 -8.85 -0.50 -0.06
N ASP A 153 -8.25 -1.62 -0.48
CA ASP A 153 -6.96 -1.65 -1.16
C ASP A 153 -7.16 -0.97 -2.53
N ASP A 154 -7.00 0.36 -2.54
CA ASP A 154 -7.06 1.18 -3.75
C ASP A 154 -5.90 0.80 -4.70
N LEU A 155 -6.28 0.10 -5.77
CA LEU A 155 -5.47 -0.21 -6.93
C LEU A 155 -5.09 1.10 -7.64
N VAL A 156 -3.85 1.55 -7.47
CA VAL A 156 -3.35 2.77 -8.13
C VAL A 156 -3.10 2.48 -9.62
N ASP A 157 -3.98 2.97 -10.48
CA ASP A 157 -3.73 3.09 -11.91
C ASP A 157 -2.56 4.05 -12.14
N THR A 158 -1.49 3.52 -12.73
CA THR A 158 -0.29 4.26 -13.11
C THR A 158 -0.52 4.89 -14.50
N PRO A 159 -0.15 6.17 -14.74
CA PRO A 159 -0.36 6.84 -16.02
C PRO A 159 0.43 6.17 -17.17
N PRO A 160 -0.03 6.28 -18.44
CA PRO A 160 0.51 5.52 -19.55
C PRO A 160 1.89 6.06 -19.95
N GLY A 161 2.93 5.42 -19.45
CA GLY A 161 4.25 5.44 -20.07
C GLY A 161 4.24 4.61 -21.36
N GLU A 162 5.03 5.06 -22.32
CA GLU A 162 5.17 4.53 -23.68
C GLU A 162 5.13 3.00 -23.77
N ASP A 163 4.39 2.55 -24.77
CA ASP A 163 4.03 1.19 -25.18
C ASP A 163 5.11 0.12 -24.91
N ASP A 164 5.03 -0.49 -23.73
CA ASP A 164 5.62 -1.80 -23.44
C ASP A 164 4.53 -2.69 -22.84
N ARG A 165 3.39 -2.75 -23.53
CA ARG A 165 2.24 -3.61 -23.16
C ARG A 165 2.58 -5.08 -23.41
N LYS A 166 3.52 -5.61 -22.64
CA LYS A 166 3.75 -7.04 -22.55
C LYS A 166 2.47 -7.71 -22.06
N THR A 167 2.12 -8.82 -22.68
CA THR A 167 1.01 -9.63 -22.18
C THR A 167 1.32 -10.13 -20.78
N PHE A 168 0.28 -10.44 -20.00
CA PHE A 168 0.46 -11.08 -18.68
C PHE A 168 1.37 -12.31 -18.76
N ILE A 169 1.25 -13.10 -19.85
CA ILE A 169 2.04 -14.31 -20.07
C ILE A 169 3.51 -13.96 -20.27
N GLU A 170 3.82 -13.01 -21.16
CA GLU A 170 5.20 -12.57 -21.41
C GLU A 170 5.85 -12.00 -20.16
N SER A 171 5.15 -11.14 -19.41
CA SER A 171 5.65 -10.60 -18.14
C SER A 171 5.90 -11.70 -17.11
N MET A 172 5.02 -12.71 -17.04
CA MET A 172 5.18 -13.82 -16.11
C MET A 172 6.32 -14.77 -16.53
N ASP A 173 6.52 -14.98 -17.83
CA ASP A 173 7.62 -15.77 -18.37
C ASP A 173 8.98 -15.10 -18.13
N GLU A 174 9.06 -13.77 -18.29
CA GLU A 174 10.26 -12.99 -17.96
C GLU A 174 10.65 -13.12 -16.48
N ASP A 175 9.68 -13.00 -15.57
CA ASP A 175 9.90 -13.19 -14.14
C ASP A 175 10.35 -14.63 -13.82
N ILE A 176 9.76 -15.64 -14.48
CA ILE A 176 10.14 -17.05 -14.33
C ILE A 176 11.59 -17.26 -14.79
N ASP A 177 11.97 -16.73 -15.94
CA ASP A 177 13.31 -16.88 -16.50
C ASP A 177 14.36 -16.22 -15.60
N LEU A 178 14.09 -15.02 -15.09
CA LEU A 178 14.94 -14.34 -14.12
C LEU A 178 15.13 -15.18 -12.85
N ILE A 179 14.05 -15.72 -12.28
CA ILE A 179 14.11 -16.57 -11.08
C ILE A 179 14.94 -17.83 -11.36
N MET A 180 14.78 -18.44 -12.53
CA MET A 180 15.50 -19.65 -12.91
C MET A 180 16.98 -19.39 -13.14
N GLU A 181 17.35 -18.30 -13.80
CA GLU A 181 18.74 -17.89 -13.99
C GLU A 181 19.41 -17.53 -12.66
N PHE A 182 18.72 -16.74 -11.82
CA PHE A 182 19.19 -16.43 -10.47
C PHE A 182 19.42 -17.69 -9.64
N ALA A 183 18.51 -18.66 -9.70
CA ALA A 183 18.66 -19.95 -9.02
C ALA A 183 19.88 -20.75 -9.54
N ARG A 184 20.21 -20.68 -10.84
CA ARG A 184 21.44 -21.26 -11.40
C ARG A 184 22.67 -20.55 -10.83
N GLY A 185 22.66 -19.23 -10.77
CA GLY A 185 23.72 -18.44 -10.15
C GLY A 185 23.95 -18.81 -8.67
N LEU A 186 22.88 -18.94 -7.88
CA LEU A 186 22.98 -19.36 -6.48
C LEU A 186 23.56 -20.78 -6.31
N LYS A 187 23.23 -21.71 -7.22
CA LYS A 187 23.85 -23.04 -7.21
C LYS A 187 25.36 -22.97 -7.43
N PHE A 188 25.80 -22.12 -8.36
CA PHE A 188 27.23 -21.87 -8.58
C PHE A 188 27.87 -21.23 -7.33
N GLN A 189 27.19 -20.28 -6.70
CA GLN A 189 27.71 -19.60 -5.50
C GLN A 189 27.92 -20.53 -4.29
N LYS A 190 27.17 -21.64 -4.21
CA LYS A 190 27.28 -22.62 -3.12
C LYS A 190 28.71 -23.15 -2.90
N GLN A 191 29.53 -23.23 -3.95
CA GLN A 191 30.90 -23.74 -3.84
C GLN A 191 31.82 -22.83 -3.02
N PHE A 192 31.56 -21.51 -3.00
CA PHE A 192 32.40 -20.54 -2.30
C PHE A 192 32.10 -20.46 -0.80
N ARG A 193 30.97 -21.05 -0.34
CA ARG A 193 30.54 -21.06 1.08
C ARG A 193 30.56 -19.66 1.73
N ASP A 194 30.26 -18.62 0.95
CA ASP A 194 30.23 -17.25 1.46
C ASP A 194 28.99 -17.01 2.32
N GLN A 195 29.21 -16.88 3.63
CA GLN A 195 28.15 -16.64 4.61
C GLN A 195 27.50 -15.27 4.44
N ARG A 196 28.21 -14.26 3.93
CA ARG A 196 27.67 -12.92 3.71
C ARG A 196 26.63 -12.96 2.60
N MET A 197 26.96 -13.60 1.47
CA MET A 197 26.01 -13.79 0.37
C MET A 197 24.78 -14.58 0.82
N PHE A 198 24.96 -15.60 1.65
CA PHE A 198 23.85 -16.37 2.22
C PHE A 198 22.95 -15.49 3.12
N GLN A 199 23.52 -14.68 4.02
CA GLN A 199 22.76 -13.76 4.87
C GLN A 199 22.01 -12.70 4.07
N THR A 200 22.61 -12.17 2.99
CA THR A 200 21.95 -11.24 2.07
C THR A 200 20.74 -11.91 1.42
N LEU A 201 20.90 -13.14 0.91
CA LEU A 201 19.80 -13.92 0.33
C LEU A 201 18.68 -14.18 1.35
N GLU A 202 19.02 -14.54 2.59
CA GLU A 202 18.02 -14.77 3.63
C GLU A 202 17.27 -13.48 4.00
N ARG A 203 17.98 -12.36 4.13
CA ARG A 203 17.39 -11.08 4.53
C ARG A 203 16.49 -10.51 3.43
N GLU A 204 16.98 -10.47 2.19
CA GLU A 204 16.29 -9.82 1.07
C GLU A 204 15.27 -10.76 0.42
N GLY A 205 15.57 -12.05 0.35
CA GLY A 205 14.68 -13.08 -0.20
C GLY A 205 13.64 -13.61 0.79
N ALA A 206 13.65 -13.22 2.07
CA ALA A 206 12.79 -13.79 3.11
C ALA A 206 11.30 -13.83 2.72
N GLY A 207 10.76 -12.76 2.16
CA GLY A 207 9.36 -12.67 1.74
C GLY A 207 9.02 -13.68 0.64
N PHE A 208 9.83 -13.69 -0.42
CA PHE A 208 9.69 -14.61 -1.54
C PHE A 208 9.83 -16.07 -1.10
N LEU A 209 10.82 -16.39 -0.24
CA LEU A 209 11.01 -17.74 0.28
C LEU A 209 9.84 -18.19 1.17
N ARG A 210 9.24 -17.30 1.97
CA ARG A 210 8.02 -17.60 2.75
C ARG A 210 6.84 -17.90 1.82
N LEU A 211 6.64 -17.10 0.78
CA LEU A 211 5.61 -17.33 -0.23
C LEU A 211 5.80 -18.70 -0.91
N GLY A 212 7.02 -18.98 -1.39
CA GLY A 212 7.35 -20.27 -2.02
C GLY A 212 7.10 -21.46 -1.10
N ARG A 213 7.49 -21.37 0.18
CA ARG A 213 7.20 -22.40 1.18
C ARG A 213 5.70 -22.58 1.42
N ALA A 214 4.93 -21.50 1.47
CA ALA A 214 3.48 -21.56 1.63
C ALA A 214 2.79 -22.24 0.42
N CYS A 215 3.19 -21.87 -0.80
CA CYS A 215 2.69 -22.48 -2.03
C CYS A 215 3.00 -23.99 -2.10
N LEU A 216 4.25 -24.38 -1.83
CA LEU A 216 4.66 -25.79 -1.80
C LEU A 216 4.01 -26.57 -0.65
N GLY A 217 3.77 -25.93 0.49
CA GLY A 217 3.04 -26.51 1.61
C GLY A 217 1.59 -26.82 1.24
N LYS A 218 0.90 -25.86 0.60
CA LYS A 218 -0.45 -26.04 0.06
C LYS A 218 -0.48 -27.18 -0.97
N GLU A 219 0.49 -27.23 -1.88
CA GLU A 219 0.60 -28.31 -2.87
C GLU A 219 0.76 -29.69 -2.22
N LYS A 220 1.60 -29.81 -1.18
CA LYS A 220 1.79 -31.06 -0.44
C LYS A 220 0.51 -31.51 0.27
N ARG A 221 -0.24 -30.58 0.88
CA ARG A 221 -1.54 -30.87 1.53
C ARG A 221 -2.55 -31.41 0.52
N LEU A 222 -2.69 -30.73 -0.62
CA LEU A 222 -3.64 -31.11 -1.67
C LEU A 222 -3.30 -32.45 -2.35
N LYS A 223 -2.03 -32.83 -2.39
CA LYS A 223 -1.58 -34.13 -2.92
C LYS A 223 -1.61 -35.25 -1.88
N SER A 224 -1.79 -34.94 -0.60
CA SER A 224 -1.87 -35.93 0.45
C SER A 224 -3.27 -36.54 0.49
N THR A 225 -3.36 -37.85 0.27
CA THR A 225 -4.60 -38.63 0.44
C THR A 225 -4.98 -38.85 1.90
N ARG A 226 -4.11 -38.44 2.85
CA ARG A 226 -4.30 -38.59 4.30
C ARG A 226 -4.49 -37.25 5.03
N GLY A 227 -4.61 -36.14 4.30
CA GLY A 227 -4.79 -34.80 4.88
C GLY A 227 -6.26 -34.49 5.16
N GLY A 228 -6.52 -33.69 6.19
CA GLY A 228 -7.85 -33.09 6.40
C GLY A 228 -8.27 -32.23 5.19
N VAL A 229 -9.58 -32.14 4.97
CA VAL A 229 -10.16 -31.34 3.88
C VAL A 229 -9.66 -29.90 4.02
N PRO A 230 -9.02 -29.31 3.00
CA PRO A 230 -8.58 -27.93 3.06
C PRO A 230 -9.78 -27.02 3.32
N SER A 231 -9.64 -26.09 4.27
CA SER A 231 -10.59 -25.00 4.41
C SER A 231 -10.65 -24.21 3.10
N THR A 232 -11.86 -23.93 2.62
CA THR A 232 -12.10 -23.10 1.42
C THR A 232 -11.53 -21.69 1.57
N TRP A 233 -11.25 -21.28 2.80
CA TRP A 233 -10.75 -19.95 3.19
C TRP A 233 -9.45 -20.08 3.99
N GLU A 234 -8.43 -20.75 3.44
CA GLU A 234 -7.09 -20.71 4.03
C GLU A 234 -6.56 -19.27 4.01
N ALA A 235 -6.55 -18.61 5.17
CA ALA A 235 -5.93 -17.31 5.35
C ALA A 235 -4.42 -17.43 5.11
N GLY A 236 -3.89 -16.77 4.08
CA GLY A 236 -2.45 -16.72 3.82
C GLY A 236 -2.07 -16.33 2.40
N SER A 237 -0.77 -16.01 2.22
CA SER A 237 -0.21 -15.52 0.96
C SER A 237 -0.25 -16.52 -0.21
N ALA A 238 -0.62 -17.78 0.03
CA ALA A 238 -0.76 -18.82 -1.00
C ALA A 238 -2.22 -19.05 -1.45
N MET A 239 -3.14 -18.13 -1.14
CA MET A 239 -4.56 -18.24 -1.50
C MET A 239 -4.76 -18.46 -3.00
N TYR A 240 -4.13 -17.63 -3.83
CA TYR A 240 -4.24 -17.67 -5.30
C TYR A 240 -3.40 -18.77 -5.98
N TYR A 241 -2.55 -19.49 -5.21
CA TYR A 241 -1.73 -20.56 -5.77
C TYR A 241 -2.58 -21.77 -6.14
N ARG A 242 -2.51 -22.17 -7.43
CA ARG A 242 -3.16 -23.38 -7.96
C ARG A 242 -2.16 -24.54 -7.97
N ALA A 243 -2.49 -25.62 -7.26
CA ALA A 243 -1.60 -26.78 -7.16
C ALA A 243 -1.49 -27.54 -8.49
N ARG A 244 -0.28 -28.03 -8.79
CA ARG A 244 -0.05 -28.84 -9.99
C ARG A 244 -0.71 -30.23 -9.81
N PRO A 245 -1.20 -30.85 -10.91
CA PRO A 245 -1.77 -32.20 -10.86
C PRO A 245 -0.82 -33.22 -10.22
N ALA A 246 -1.37 -34.15 -9.43
CA ALA A 246 -0.61 -35.29 -8.93
C ALA A 246 -0.15 -36.18 -10.10
N ALA A 247 1.05 -36.75 -10.00
CA ALA A 247 1.62 -37.61 -11.05
C ALA A 247 0.76 -38.86 -11.33
N SER A 248 -0.06 -39.30 -10.37
CA SER A 248 -1.04 -40.38 -10.55
C SER A 248 -2.17 -40.02 -11.53
N HIS A 249 -2.51 -38.73 -11.67
CA HIS A 249 -3.58 -38.27 -12.53
C HIS A 249 -3.18 -38.19 -14.01
N LYS A 250 -1.88 -38.02 -14.30
CA LYS A 250 -1.33 -38.09 -15.67
C LYS A 250 -1.50 -39.48 -16.29
N ARG A 251 -1.47 -40.55 -15.50
CA ARG A 251 -1.68 -41.93 -16.01
C ARG A 251 -3.14 -42.18 -16.41
N ARG A 252 -4.12 -41.60 -15.71
CA ARG A 252 -5.55 -41.71 -16.06
C ARG A 252 -5.94 -40.87 -17.28
N ALA A 253 -5.36 -39.67 -17.43
CA ALA A 253 -5.59 -38.84 -18.62
C ALA A 253 -5.01 -39.48 -19.90
N ALA A 254 -3.81 -40.08 -19.81
CA ALA A 254 -3.21 -40.81 -20.93
C ALA A 254 -3.97 -42.10 -21.29
N PHE A 255 -4.60 -42.77 -20.31
CA PHE A 255 -5.41 -43.97 -20.56
C PHE A 255 -6.78 -43.62 -21.20
N SER A 256 -7.40 -42.51 -20.79
CA SER A 256 -8.65 -42.00 -21.38
C SER A 256 -8.45 -41.54 -22.83
N ALA A 257 -7.36 -40.82 -23.13
CA ALA A 257 -7.03 -40.40 -24.49
C ALA A 257 -6.78 -41.59 -25.44
N ARG A 258 -6.21 -42.70 -24.95
CA ARG A 258 -6.04 -43.94 -25.73
C ARG A 258 -7.36 -44.71 -25.94
N TYR A 259 -8.27 -44.69 -24.97
CA TYR A 259 -9.58 -45.34 -25.11
C TYR A 259 -10.52 -44.61 -26.09
N PHE A 260 -10.41 -43.28 -26.20
CA PHE A 260 -11.15 -42.51 -27.21
C PHE A 260 -10.57 -42.62 -28.63
N ALA A 261 -9.28 -42.92 -28.77
CA ALA A 261 -8.65 -43.17 -30.08
C ALA A 261 -8.98 -44.57 -30.65
N LEU A 262 -9.29 -45.56 -29.80
CA LEU A 262 -9.60 -46.94 -30.21
C LEU A 262 -11.09 -47.21 -30.50
N LYS A 263 -11.98 -46.23 -30.28
CA LYS A 263 -13.41 -46.30 -30.61
C LYS A 263 -13.81 -45.49 -31.86
N ARG A 264 -12.82 -45.00 -32.63
CA ARG A 264 -13.01 -44.37 -33.95
C ARG A 264 -12.28 -45.16 -35.04
N VAL A 265 -12.55 -46.46 -35.10
CA VAL A 265 -12.31 -47.30 -36.29
C VAL A 265 -13.58 -48.10 -36.54
#